data_AF-A0A081Q088-F1
#
_entry.id   AF-A0A081Q088-F1
#
_cell.length_a   1.000
_cell.length_b   1.000
_cell.length_c   1.000
_cell.angle_alpha   90.00
_cell.angle_beta   90.00
_cell.angle_gamma   90.00
#
_symmetry.space_group_name_H-M   'P 1'
#
loop_
_entity.id
_entity.type
_entity.pdbx_description
1 polymer ?
#
loop_
_entity_poly.entity_id
_entity_poly.type
_entity_poly.pdbx_seq_one_letter_code
_entity_poly.pdbx_strand_id
1 'polypeptide(L)' 'MLVEFHKSQGTLETPEAQAEIAQKREEIEQRRAELEAKKQELLNRLNK' A
#
# COMPACT_ATOMS: atom_id res chain seq x y z
N MET A 1 8.57 -3.32 8.25
CA MET A 1 7.19 -2.83 8.00
C MET A 1 6.97 -1.62 8.89
N LEU A 2 6.35 -0.54 8.40
CA LEU A 2 6.19 0.72 9.15
C LEU A 2 5.52 0.51 10.54
N VAL A 3 4.56 -0.42 10.62
CA VAL A 3 3.95 -0.87 11.88
C VAL A 3 4.98 -1.41 12.88
N GLU A 4 5.90 -2.27 12.44
CA GLU A 4 6.93 -2.86 13.31
C GLU A 4 7.97 -1.81 13.74
N PHE A 5 8.23 -0.81 12.89
CA PHE A 5 9.05 0.34 13.26
C PHE A 5 8.40 1.11 14.42
N HIS A 6 7.14 1.53 14.30
CA HIS A 6 6.46 2.24 15.39
C HIS A 6 6.26 1.37 16.65
N LYS A 7 6.09 0.05 16.52
CA LYS A 7 6.10 -0.87 17.67
C LYS A 7 7.43 -0.84 18.41
N SER A 8 8.55 -0.94 17.69
CA SER A 8 9.89 -0.91 18.30
C SER A 8 10.22 0.42 18.98
N GLN A 9 9.61 1.52 18.51
CA GLN A 9 9.77 2.85 19.09
C GLN A 9 8.75 3.15 20.21
N GLY A 10 7.78 2.25 20.43
CA GLY A 10 6.66 2.49 21.36
C GLY A 10 5.70 3.61 20.93
N THR A 11 5.71 4.00 19.66
CA THR A 11 4.91 5.11 19.10
C THR A 11 3.71 4.65 18.29
N LEU A 12 3.42 3.34 18.25
CA LEU A 12 2.36 2.78 17.39
C LEU A 12 0.98 3.43 17.62
N GLU A 13 0.65 3.78 18.86
CA GLU A 13 -0.67 4.35 19.20
C GLU A 13 -0.73 5.87 19.04
N THR A 14 0.37 6.52 18.64
CA THR A 14 0.37 7.97 18.40
C THR A 14 -0.50 8.32 17.18
N PRO A 15 -1.25 9.44 17.22
CA PRO A 15 -2.04 9.90 16.08
C PRO A 15 -1.20 10.04 14.80
N GLU A 16 0.05 10.50 14.93
CA GLU A 16 0.99 10.68 13.83
C GLU A 16 1.36 9.35 13.17
N ALA A 17 1.73 8.34 13.96
CA ALA A 17 2.04 7.00 13.45
C ALA A 17 0.84 6.37 12.74
N GLN A 18 -0.36 6.52 13.31
CA GLN A 18 -1.59 6.00 12.69
C GLN A 18 -1.90 6.70 11.37
N ALA A 19 -1.71 8.02 11.29
CA ALA A 19 -1.89 8.79 10.06
C ALA A 19 -0.89 8.37 8.97
N GLU A 20 0.39 8.18 9.32
CA GLU A 20 1.42 7.73 8.38
C GLU A 20 1.11 6.31 7.87
N ILE A 21 0.73 5.39 8.76
CA ILE A 21 0.34 4.02 8.40
C ILE A 21 -0.88 4.03 7.48
N ALA A 22 -1.89 4.86 7.78
CA ALA A 22 -3.09 4.98 6.95
C ALA A 22 -2.75 5.48 5.54
N GLN A 23 -1.95 6.55 5.44
CA GLN A 23 -1.51 7.10 4.15
C GLN A 23 -0.72 6.05 3.34
N LYS A 24 0.20 5.32 3.97
CA LYS A 24 0.96 4.26 3.29
C LYS A 24 0.09 3.10 2.83
N ARG A 25 -0.95 2.74 3.59
CA ARG A 25 -1.92 1.71 3.17
C ARG A 25 -2.71 2.16 1.95
N GLU A 26 -3.15 3.40 1.92
CA GLU A 26 -3.86 3.97 0.78
C GLU A 26 -2.97 4.01 -0.47
N GLU A 27 -1.71 4.45 -0.34
CA GLU A 27 -0.73 4.44 -1.43
C GLU A 27 -0.51 3.03 -2.00
N ILE A 28 -0.42 2.01 -1.14
CA ILE A 28 -0.26 0.62 -1.56
C ILE A 28 -1.51 0.13 -2.30
N GLU A 29 -2.70 0.47 -1.83
CA GLU A 29 -3.95 0.04 -2.46
C GLU A 29 -4.12 0.66 -3.85
N GLN A 30 -3.79 1.94 -4.00
CA GLN A 30 -3.78 2.61 -5.30
C GLN A 30 -2.82 1.94 -6.28
N ARG A 31 -1.58 1.67 -5.85
CA ARG A 31 -0.58 0.97 -6.69
C ARG A 31 -1.01 -0.46 -7.05
N ARG A 32 -1.72 -1.16 -6.16
CA ARG A 32 -2.29 -2.48 -6.45
C ARG A 32 -3.36 -2.40 -7.54
N ALA A 33 -4.25 -1.43 -7.46
CA ALA A 33 -5.26 -1.21 -8.49
C ALA A 33 -4.62 -0.90 -9.86
N GLU A 34 -3.59 -0.04 -9.89
CA GLU A 34 -2.83 0.25 -11.12
C GLU A 34 -2.14 -1.00 -11.69
N LEU A 35 -1.55 -1.83 -10.83
CA LEU A 35 -0.90 -3.07 -11.26
C LEU A 35 -1.91 -4.06 -11.82
N GLU A 36 -3.08 -4.21 -11.20
CA GLU A 36 -4.11 -5.10 -11.72
C GLU A 36 -4.67 -4.60 -13.05
N ALA A 37 -4.83 -3.29 -13.22
CA ALA A 37 -5.21 -2.70 -14.50
C ALA A 37 -4.17 -2.98 -15.60
N LYS A 38 -2.87 -2.78 -15.32
CA LYS A 38 -1.78 -3.09 -16.25
C LYS A 38 -1.72 -4.58 -16.59
N LYS A 39 -1.92 -5.45 -15.59
CA LYS A 39 -1.99 -6.90 -15.80
C LYS A 39 -3.12 -7.26 -16.75
N GLN A 40 -4.30 -6.66 -16.59
CA GLN A 40 -5.42 -6.89 -17.50
C GLN A 40 -5.15 -6.38 -18.91
N GLU A 41 -4.54 -5.20 -19.05
CA GLU A 41 -4.13 -4.68 -20.36
C GLU A 41 -3.19 -5.66 -21.08
N LEU A 42 -2.18 -6.19 -20.37
CA LEU A 42 -1.23 -7.15 -20.92
C LEU A 42 -1.89 -8.48 -21.31
N LEU A 43 -2.81 -9.00 -20.48
CA LEU A 43 -3.57 -10.21 -20.82
C LEU A 43 -4.42 -10.03 -22.07
N ASN A 44 -5.09 -8.89 -22.20
CA ASN A 44 -5.89 -8.56 -23.39
C ASN A 44 -5.03 -8.45 -24.66
N ARG A 45 -3.76 -8.03 -24.53
CA ARG A 45 -2.80 -8.01 -25.64
C ARG A 45 -2.31 -9.40 -26.04
N LEU A 46 -2.16 -10.32 -25.10
CA LEU A 46 -1.74 -11.70 -25.37
C LEU A 46 -2.87 -12.54 -26.00
N ASN A 47 -4.12 -12.22 -25.67
CA ASN A 47 -5.30 -12.91 -26.21
C ASN A 47 -5.75 -12.40 -27.59
N LYS A 48 -5.03 -11.42 -28.17
CA LYS A 48 -5.23 -10.92 -29.53
C LYS A 48 -4.24 -11.55 -30.48
#